data_AF-Q54W51-F1
#
_entry.id   AF-Q54W51-F1
#
_cell.length_a   1.000
_cell.length_b   1.000
_cell.length_c   1.000
_cell.angle_alpha   90.00
_cell.angle_beta   90.00
_cell.angle_gamma   90.00
#
_symmetry.space_group_name_H-M   'P 1'
#
loop_
_entity.id
_entity.type
_entity.pdbx_description
1 polymer ?
#
loop_
_entity_poly.entity_id
_entity_poly.type
_entity_poly.pdbx_seq_one_letter_code
_entity_poly.pdbx_strand_id
1 'polypeptide(L)'
;MNKLIKISNFRNNNNNNILIINRFFSSKIYTKTGDKGTSALFNGERRKKDDQIFQALGSVDELSSQLGLSKEHLIVLRKEINNEKKELANRVIDEIEQIQCLLLDIGSHIATPSYSEEQFQKRSQFNDFHTTQLENWVDHYTNNHLAPLKNFILPGGGLTSASLHVCRSVCRRSERELITMTNLENEYENNNNNNNNNNNNNNNNNNNEISSPVLRFINRLSDYLFTIARISNKIEGGEESIYRRPSESLSSNNKNNNNSNSSNNNNNNNNNNNDNNKYQRILEKHSTIQD
;
A
#
# COMPACT_ATOMS: atom_id res chain seq x y z
N MET A 1 3.56 30.37 -31.20
CA MET A 1 5.03 30.28 -31.30
C MET A 1 5.42 28.82 -31.48
N ASN A 2 5.77 28.47 -32.72
CA ASN A 2 6.43 27.29 -33.29
C ASN A 2 6.17 25.90 -32.65
N LYS A 3 5.15 25.19 -33.15
CA LYS A 3 5.03 23.72 -33.00
C LYS A 3 5.78 23.04 -34.15
N LEU A 4 6.92 22.41 -33.84
CA LEU A 4 7.65 21.50 -34.74
C LEU A 4 6.80 20.25 -35.02
N ILE A 5 6.49 20.03 -36.31
CA ILE A 5 5.89 18.79 -36.81
C ILE A 5 7.06 17.83 -37.08
N LYS A 6 7.17 16.74 -36.31
CA LYS A 6 8.06 15.63 -36.67
C LYS A 6 7.25 14.61 -37.47
N ILE A 7 7.59 14.46 -38.74
CA ILE A 7 7.06 13.40 -39.61
C ILE A 7 8.01 12.21 -39.47
N SER A 8 7.52 11.10 -38.93
CA SER A 8 8.24 9.82 -38.94
C SER A 8 7.50 8.85 -39.84
N ASN A 9 8.14 8.46 -40.95
CA ASN A 9 7.63 7.41 -41.83
C ASN A 9 7.91 6.05 -41.19
N PHE A 10 6.86 5.35 -40.74
CA PHE A 10 6.98 3.97 -40.29
C PHE A 10 6.66 3.04 -41.46
N ARG A 11 7.64 2.24 -41.87
CA ARG A 11 7.51 1.27 -42.96
C ARG A 11 7.12 -0.07 -42.35
N ASN A 12 5.88 -0.50 -42.56
CA ASN A 12 5.43 -1.83 -42.15
C ASN A 12 5.43 -2.77 -43.37
N ASN A 13 5.61 -4.08 -43.16
CA ASN A 13 5.89 -5.09 -44.20
C ASN A 13 4.78 -5.35 -45.24
N ASN A 14 3.70 -4.58 -45.22
CA ASN A 14 2.69 -4.53 -46.27
C ASN A 14 2.77 -3.15 -46.92
N ASN A 15 2.95 -3.07 -48.24
CA ASN A 15 3.25 -1.88 -49.08
C ASN A 15 2.25 -0.70 -49.02
N ASN A 16 1.65 -0.38 -47.87
CA ASN A 16 0.73 0.72 -47.67
C ASN A 16 1.42 1.82 -46.85
N ASN A 17 1.70 2.96 -47.49
CA ASN A 17 2.20 4.17 -46.82
C ASN A 17 1.11 4.73 -45.90
N ILE A 18 1.18 4.44 -44.60
CA ILE A 18 0.34 5.09 -43.58
C ILE A 18 1.06 6.36 -43.11
N LEU A 19 0.49 7.51 -43.48
CA LEU A 19 0.86 8.83 -42.95
C LEU A 19 0.27 8.98 -41.53
N ILE A 20 1.06 8.71 -40.50
CA ILE A 20 0.69 9.03 -39.11
C ILE A 20 1.04 10.49 -38.84
N ILE A 21 0.03 11.36 -38.83
CA ILE A 21 0.19 12.75 -38.36
C ILE A 21 0.16 12.73 -36.82
N ASN A 22 1.33 12.62 -36.19
CA ASN A 22 1.48 12.79 -34.74
C ASN A 22 1.33 14.27 -34.38
N ARG A 23 0.09 14.71 -34.15
CA ARG A 23 -0.20 16.02 -33.58
C ARG A 23 0.07 15.95 -32.07
N PHE A 24 1.30 16.27 -31.66
CA PHE A 24 1.61 16.44 -30.24
C PHE A 24 0.78 17.61 -29.66
N PHE A 25 -0.36 17.26 -29.06
CA PHE A 25 -1.01 18.13 -28.10
C PHE A 25 -0.24 18.02 -26.79
N SER A 26 0.65 18.98 -26.54
CA SER A 26 1.15 19.22 -25.19
C SER A 26 -0.03 19.76 -24.37
N SER A 27 -0.77 18.87 -23.71
CA SER A 27 -1.69 19.23 -22.64
C SER A 27 -0.84 19.66 -21.45
N LYS A 28 -0.99 20.92 -21.00
CA LYS A 28 -0.35 21.35 -19.75
C LYS A 28 -0.92 20.50 -18.61
N ILE A 29 -0.03 19.91 -17.81
CA ILE A 29 -0.41 19.08 -16.66
C ILE A 29 -1.15 19.94 -15.61
N TYR A 30 -0.74 21.19 -15.42
CA TYR A 30 -1.39 22.11 -14.49
C TYR A 30 -2.44 23.00 -15.20
N THR A 31 -3.61 23.13 -14.60
CA THR A 31 -4.73 23.94 -15.10
C THR A 31 -4.94 25.24 -14.33
N LYS A 32 -4.33 25.38 -13.13
CA LYS A 32 -4.56 26.47 -12.15
C LYS A 32 -5.99 26.56 -11.57
N THR A 33 -6.90 25.65 -11.93
CA THR A 33 -8.28 25.67 -11.41
C THR A 33 -8.35 25.36 -9.91
N GLY A 34 -7.32 24.70 -9.37
CA GLY A 34 -7.22 24.33 -7.97
C GLY A 34 -6.53 25.35 -7.06
N ASP A 35 -6.10 26.51 -7.58
CA ASP A 35 -5.31 27.49 -6.82
C ASP A 35 -6.12 28.16 -5.70
N LYS A 36 -7.46 28.15 -5.80
CA LYS A 36 -8.39 28.66 -4.78
C LYS A 36 -8.73 27.62 -3.69
N GLY A 37 -7.97 26.53 -3.58
CA GLY A 37 -8.19 25.49 -2.58
C GLY A 37 -9.39 24.58 -2.86
N THR A 38 -9.90 24.52 -4.09
CA THR A 38 -10.99 23.59 -4.49
C THR A 38 -10.51 22.61 -5.55
N SER A 39 -11.15 21.45 -5.65
CA SER A 39 -10.93 20.47 -6.73
C SER A 39 -12.28 19.92 -7.19
N ALA A 40 -12.30 19.27 -8.36
CA ALA A 40 -13.51 18.63 -8.89
C ALA A 40 -13.50 17.13 -8.59
N LEU A 41 -14.66 16.59 -8.25
CA LEU A 41 -14.94 15.15 -8.21
C LEU A 41 -15.14 14.59 -9.62
N PHE A 42 -15.28 13.26 -9.74
CA PHE A 42 -15.44 12.59 -11.04
C PHE A 42 -16.72 13.01 -11.78
N ASN A 43 -17.79 13.34 -11.02
CA ASN A 43 -19.05 13.87 -11.54
C ASN A 43 -19.00 15.38 -11.88
N GLY A 44 -17.88 16.07 -11.66
CA GLY A 44 -17.68 17.50 -11.94
C GLY A 44 -18.01 18.45 -10.77
N GLU A 45 -18.61 17.96 -9.68
CA GLU A 45 -18.87 18.75 -8.47
C GLU A 45 -17.56 19.30 -7.89
N ARG A 46 -17.54 20.58 -7.51
CA ARG A 46 -16.35 21.20 -6.90
C ARG A 46 -16.47 21.28 -5.38
N ARG A 47 -15.52 20.64 -4.71
CA ARG A 47 -15.39 20.65 -3.24
C ARG A 47 -14.07 21.31 -2.81
N LYS A 48 -13.97 21.72 -1.54
CA LYS A 48 -12.70 22.21 -0.99
C LYS A 48 -11.71 21.05 -0.90
N LYS A 49 -10.42 21.31 -1.06
CA LYS A 49 -9.36 20.28 -1.07
C LYS A 49 -9.15 19.58 0.28
N ASP A 50 -9.63 20.19 1.37
CA ASP A 50 -9.65 19.63 2.73
C ASP A 50 -10.93 18.85 3.04
N ASP A 51 -11.82 18.64 2.07
CA ASP A 51 -12.97 17.75 2.19
C ASP A 51 -12.53 16.29 2.40
N GLN A 52 -13.27 15.55 3.23
CA GLN A 52 -12.93 14.18 3.60
C GLN A 52 -12.81 13.23 2.39
N ILE A 53 -13.54 13.49 1.29
CA ILE A 53 -13.39 12.70 0.05
C ILE A 53 -11.96 12.82 -0.50
N PHE A 54 -11.38 14.03 -0.52
CA PHE A 54 -10.02 14.21 -1.03
C PHE A 54 -8.97 13.71 -0.04
N GLN A 55 -9.25 13.75 1.26
CA GLN A 55 -8.39 13.12 2.27
C GLN A 55 -8.33 11.60 2.07
N ALA A 56 -9.49 10.94 1.90
CA ALA A 56 -9.56 9.52 1.58
C ALA A 56 -8.86 9.19 0.25
N LEU A 57 -9.16 9.94 -0.81
CA LEU A 57 -8.55 9.78 -2.14
C LEU A 57 -7.02 9.91 -2.08
N GLY A 58 -6.51 10.97 -1.44
CA GLY A 58 -5.08 11.20 -1.30
C GLY A 58 -4.38 10.13 -0.47
N SER A 59 -5.04 9.61 0.57
CA SER A 59 -4.48 8.53 1.38
C SER A 59 -4.36 7.20 0.62
N VAL A 60 -5.25 6.93 -0.34
CA VAL A 60 -5.19 5.75 -1.22
C VAL A 60 -4.09 5.93 -2.28
N ASP A 61 -3.95 7.14 -2.83
CA ASP A 61 -2.86 7.48 -3.76
C ASP A 61 -1.47 7.36 -3.09
N GLU A 62 -1.35 7.81 -1.84
CA GLU A 62 -0.13 7.64 -1.05
C GLU A 62 0.21 6.17 -0.82
N LEU A 63 -0.78 5.32 -0.50
CA LEU A 63 -0.59 3.87 -0.40
C LEU A 63 -0.08 3.28 -1.71
N SER A 64 -0.70 3.63 -2.84
CA SER A 64 -0.29 3.15 -4.17
C SER A 64 1.14 3.56 -4.50
N SER A 65 1.53 4.78 -4.15
CA SER A 65 2.90 5.29 -4.33
C SER A 65 3.93 4.54 -3.48
N GLN A 66 3.63 4.26 -2.22
CA GLN A 66 4.50 3.49 -1.32
C GLN A 66 4.64 2.01 -1.75
N LEU A 67 3.57 1.43 -2.31
CA LEU A 67 3.61 0.12 -2.93
C LEU A 67 4.55 0.11 -4.15
N GLY A 68 4.50 1.17 -4.97
CA GLY A 68 5.44 1.37 -6.07
C GLY A 68 6.90 1.36 -5.61
N LEU A 69 7.22 2.10 -4.53
CA LEU A 69 8.57 2.09 -3.94
C LEU A 69 8.97 0.70 -3.43
N SER A 70 8.08 0.00 -2.73
CA SER A 70 8.34 -1.35 -2.22
C SER A 70 8.56 -2.36 -3.35
N LYS A 71 7.84 -2.22 -4.47
CA LYS A 71 8.03 -3.03 -5.68
C LYS A 71 9.44 -2.86 -6.24
N GLU A 72 9.94 -1.63 -6.33
CA GLU A 72 11.31 -1.35 -6.81
C GLU A 72 12.38 -1.96 -5.89
N HIS A 73 12.21 -1.89 -4.56
CA HIS A 73 13.11 -2.58 -3.63
C HIS A 73 13.16 -4.10 -3.90
N LEU A 74 12.00 -4.72 -4.15
CA LEU A 74 11.92 -6.13 -4.48
C LEU A 74 12.54 -6.46 -5.85
N ILE A 75 12.37 -5.59 -6.86
CA ILE A 75 13.01 -5.73 -8.18
C ILE A 75 14.53 -5.71 -8.07
N VAL A 76 15.09 -4.85 -7.20
CA VAL A 76 16.53 -4.81 -6.91
C VAL A 76 16.97 -6.10 -6.21
N LEU A 77 16.29 -6.48 -5.13
CA LEU A 77 16.58 -7.73 -4.39
C LEU A 77 16.54 -8.97 -5.30
N ARG A 78 15.57 -9.02 -6.22
CA ARG A 78 15.39 -10.12 -7.19
C ARG A 78 16.65 -10.38 -8.04
N LYS A 79 17.51 -9.39 -8.25
CA LYS A 79 18.76 -9.53 -9.01
C LYS A 79 19.85 -10.30 -8.24
N GLU A 80 19.73 -10.38 -6.91
CA GLU A 80 20.77 -10.91 -6.01
C GLU A 80 20.44 -12.31 -5.44
N ILE A 81 19.24 -12.85 -5.71
CA ILE A 81 18.73 -14.10 -5.12
C ILE A 81 18.73 -15.29 -6.09
N ASN A 82 18.63 -16.51 -5.55
CA ASN A 82 18.57 -17.76 -6.32
C ASN A 82 17.22 -17.96 -7.06
N ASN A 83 17.17 -18.94 -7.98
CA ASN A 83 16.01 -19.15 -8.86
C ASN A 83 14.69 -19.42 -8.13
N GLU A 84 14.69 -20.22 -7.06
CA GLU A 84 13.49 -20.53 -6.27
C GLU A 84 12.90 -19.26 -5.64
N LYS A 85 13.74 -18.47 -4.96
CA LYS A 85 13.32 -17.20 -4.36
C LYS A 85 12.92 -16.16 -5.41
N LYS A 86 13.49 -16.24 -6.62
CA LYS A 86 13.18 -15.35 -7.74
C LYS A 86 11.76 -15.54 -8.26
N GLU A 87 11.26 -16.77 -8.31
CA GLU A 87 9.87 -17.05 -8.67
C GLU A 87 8.90 -16.44 -7.67
N LEU A 88 9.16 -16.62 -6.37
CA LEU A 88 8.37 -16.02 -5.30
C LEU A 88 8.38 -14.49 -5.35
N ALA A 89 9.55 -13.90 -5.64
CA ALA A 89 9.69 -12.45 -5.81
C ALA A 89 8.89 -11.94 -7.02
N ASN A 90 8.93 -12.64 -8.17
CA ASN A 90 8.16 -12.27 -9.36
C ASN A 90 6.66 -12.25 -9.07
N ARG A 91 6.16 -13.26 -8.37
CA ARG A 91 4.75 -13.33 -8.00
C ARG A 91 4.31 -12.13 -7.16
N VAL A 92 5.08 -11.79 -6.11
CA VAL A 92 4.77 -10.62 -5.27
C VAL A 92 4.85 -9.31 -6.07
N ILE A 93 5.77 -9.18 -7.04
CA ILE A 93 5.85 -8.02 -7.94
C ILE A 93 4.55 -7.88 -8.77
N ASP A 94 4.11 -8.96 -9.41
CA ASP A 94 2.91 -8.97 -10.25
C ASP A 94 1.63 -8.70 -9.43
N GLU A 95 1.57 -9.23 -8.20
CA GLU A 95 0.45 -8.99 -7.27
C GLU A 95 0.44 -7.54 -6.78
N ILE A 96 1.60 -6.93 -6.47
CA ILE A 96 1.68 -5.50 -6.13
C ILE A 96 1.19 -4.63 -7.29
N GLU A 97 1.56 -4.94 -8.53
CA GLU A 97 1.10 -4.19 -9.71
C GLU A 97 -0.42 -4.29 -9.90
N GLN A 98 -0.99 -5.48 -9.74
CA GLN A 98 -2.45 -5.66 -9.72
C GLN A 98 -3.13 -4.82 -8.63
N ILE A 99 -2.56 -4.79 -7.42
CA ILE A 99 -3.09 -3.98 -6.32
C ILE A 99 -3.00 -2.48 -6.66
N GLN A 100 -1.92 -2.01 -7.28
CA GLN A 100 -1.82 -0.59 -7.70
C GLN A 100 -2.93 -0.22 -8.70
N CYS A 101 -3.29 -1.11 -9.62
CA CYS A 101 -4.45 -0.92 -10.50
C CYS A 101 -5.76 -0.85 -9.72
N LEU A 102 -5.99 -1.78 -8.79
CA LEU A 102 -7.20 -1.79 -7.96
C LEU A 102 -7.32 -0.56 -7.05
N LEU A 103 -6.19 -0.01 -6.57
CA LEU A 103 -6.19 1.24 -5.80
C LEU A 103 -6.58 2.46 -6.66
N LEU A 104 -6.29 2.45 -7.97
CA LEU A 104 -6.80 3.47 -8.90
C LEU A 104 -8.32 3.34 -9.11
N ASP A 105 -8.82 2.10 -9.20
CA ASP A 105 -10.27 1.84 -9.29
C ASP A 105 -10.99 2.31 -8.02
N ILE A 106 -10.42 2.01 -6.85
CA ILE A 106 -10.89 2.53 -5.55
C ILE A 106 -10.84 4.05 -5.52
N GLY A 107 -9.79 4.68 -6.06
CA GLY A 107 -9.73 6.14 -6.19
C GLY A 107 -10.90 6.70 -7.02
N SER A 108 -11.27 6.00 -8.10
CA SER A 108 -12.41 6.36 -8.95
C SER A 108 -13.75 6.15 -8.24
N HIS A 109 -13.86 5.11 -7.41
CA HIS A 109 -15.01 4.87 -6.51
C HIS A 109 -15.18 6.00 -5.49
N ILE A 110 -14.11 6.35 -4.76
CA ILE A 110 -14.09 7.45 -3.78
C ILE A 110 -14.48 8.79 -4.43
N ALA A 111 -13.96 9.05 -5.63
CA ALA A 111 -14.25 10.29 -6.35
C ALA A 111 -15.65 10.36 -6.97
N THR A 112 -16.48 9.31 -6.80
CA THR A 112 -17.85 9.21 -7.34
C THR A 112 -18.85 9.01 -6.21
N PRO A 113 -19.37 10.08 -5.59
CA PRO A 113 -20.36 9.98 -4.53
C PRO A 113 -21.60 9.19 -4.94
N SER A 114 -22.25 8.54 -3.97
CA SER A 114 -23.45 7.72 -4.11
C SER A 114 -24.63 8.39 -4.86
N TYR A 115 -24.77 9.71 -4.74
CA TYR A 115 -25.81 10.50 -5.43
C TYR A 115 -25.43 10.93 -6.86
N SER A 116 -24.25 10.53 -7.37
CA SER A 116 -23.85 10.80 -8.75
C SER A 116 -24.76 10.06 -9.74
N GLU A 117 -24.85 10.53 -10.98
CA GLU A 117 -25.66 9.84 -12.01
C GLU A 117 -25.21 8.38 -12.22
N GLU A 118 -26.17 7.51 -12.56
CA GLU A 118 -25.97 6.06 -12.73
C GLU A 118 -24.80 5.70 -13.67
N GLN A 119 -24.59 6.51 -14.72
CA GLN A 119 -23.48 6.32 -15.67
C GLN A 119 -22.09 6.41 -15.03
N PHE A 120 -21.93 7.27 -14.01
CA PHE A 120 -20.68 7.41 -13.27
C PHE A 120 -20.52 6.24 -12.30
N GLN A 121 -21.59 5.89 -11.58
CA GLN A 121 -21.59 4.77 -10.63
C GLN A 121 -21.22 3.44 -11.29
N LYS A 122 -21.76 3.17 -12.49
CA LYS A 122 -21.43 1.94 -13.25
C LYS A 122 -19.95 1.84 -13.61
N ARG A 123 -19.27 2.97 -13.83
CA ARG A 123 -17.85 3.01 -14.18
C ARG A 123 -16.94 2.88 -12.96
N SER A 124 -17.46 3.13 -11.77
CA SER A 124 -16.71 3.12 -10.51
C SER A 124 -17.11 1.96 -9.58
N GLN A 125 -17.71 0.90 -10.14
CA GLN A 125 -18.09 -0.29 -9.37
C GLN A 125 -16.85 -1.04 -8.89
N PHE A 126 -16.89 -1.49 -7.64
CA PHE A 126 -15.85 -2.31 -7.02
C PHE A 126 -16.49 -3.56 -6.40
N ASN A 127 -15.91 -4.73 -6.68
CA ASN A 127 -16.49 -6.04 -6.37
C ASN A 127 -15.69 -6.75 -5.25
N ASP A 128 -16.40 -7.50 -4.41
CA ASP A 128 -15.85 -8.40 -3.38
C ASP A 128 -14.92 -9.50 -3.89
N PHE A 129 -14.98 -9.85 -5.18
CA PHE A 129 -14.03 -10.81 -5.79
C PHE A 129 -12.56 -10.47 -5.48
N HIS A 130 -12.21 -9.18 -5.46
CA HIS A 130 -10.84 -8.74 -5.15
C HIS A 130 -10.47 -9.01 -3.69
N THR A 131 -11.42 -8.95 -2.76
CA THR A 131 -11.22 -9.32 -1.35
C THR A 131 -10.94 -10.81 -1.24
N THR A 132 -11.74 -11.65 -1.89
CA THR A 132 -11.51 -13.11 -1.94
C THR A 132 -10.17 -13.45 -2.59
N GLN A 133 -9.74 -12.69 -3.60
CA GLN A 133 -8.43 -12.85 -4.22
C GLN A 133 -7.29 -12.59 -3.23
N LEU A 134 -7.37 -11.52 -2.42
CA LEU A 134 -6.38 -11.24 -1.36
C LEU A 134 -6.32 -12.37 -0.32
N GLU A 135 -7.48 -12.89 0.10
CA GLU A 135 -7.57 -14.01 1.05
C GLU A 135 -6.86 -15.25 0.50
N ASN A 136 -7.12 -15.61 -0.75
CA ASN A 136 -6.45 -16.73 -1.42
C ASN A 136 -4.93 -16.55 -1.50
N TRP A 137 -4.43 -15.33 -1.72
CA TRP A 137 -2.99 -15.05 -1.71
C TRP A 137 -2.39 -15.17 -0.30
N VAL A 138 -3.08 -14.63 0.72
CA VAL A 138 -2.65 -14.76 2.13
C VAL A 138 -2.56 -16.23 2.54
N ASP A 139 -3.58 -17.02 2.22
CA ASP A 139 -3.63 -18.46 2.53
C ASP A 139 -2.53 -19.22 1.79
N HIS A 140 -2.28 -18.90 0.52
CA HIS A 140 -1.21 -19.50 -0.25
C HIS A 140 0.17 -19.26 0.41
N TYR A 141 0.47 -18.02 0.80
CA TYR A 141 1.75 -17.70 1.44
C TYR A 141 1.89 -18.29 2.85
N THR A 142 0.83 -18.22 3.65
CA THR A 142 0.83 -18.70 5.03
C THR A 142 1.00 -20.22 5.08
N ASN A 143 0.29 -20.96 4.22
CA ASN A 143 0.31 -22.42 4.25
C ASN A 143 1.57 -23.03 3.61
N ASN A 144 2.15 -22.39 2.60
CA ASN A 144 3.23 -22.98 1.80
C ASN A 144 4.62 -22.39 2.06
N HIS A 145 4.70 -21.16 2.60
CA HIS A 145 5.97 -20.41 2.64
C HIS A 145 6.35 -19.84 3.99
N LEU A 146 5.44 -19.72 4.97
CA LEU A 146 5.73 -19.08 6.25
C LEU A 146 5.67 -20.07 7.41
N ALA A 147 6.54 -19.86 8.41
CA ALA A 147 6.40 -20.54 9.68
C ALA A 147 5.23 -19.91 10.48
N PRO A 148 4.50 -20.70 11.29
CA PRO A 148 3.42 -20.19 12.13
C PRO A 148 3.88 -19.04 13.02
N LEU A 149 3.13 -17.94 13.01
CA LEU A 149 3.42 -16.76 13.82
C LEU A 149 3.00 -16.99 15.27
N LYS A 150 3.97 -17.07 16.18
CA LYS A 150 3.71 -17.31 17.62
C LYS A 150 3.80 -16.04 18.48
N ASN A 151 4.53 -15.03 18.01
CA ASN A 151 4.80 -13.79 18.74
C ASN A 151 4.61 -12.60 17.81
N PHE A 152 4.38 -11.42 18.38
CA PHE A 152 4.47 -10.18 17.62
C PHE A 152 5.90 -9.99 17.09
N ILE A 153 6.01 -9.58 15.84
CA ILE A 153 7.28 -9.27 15.18
C ILE A 153 7.43 -7.75 15.06
N LEU A 154 8.65 -7.27 15.19
CA LEU A 154 8.99 -5.87 14.92
C LEU A 154 8.95 -5.64 13.40
N PRO A 155 8.37 -4.53 12.93
CA PRO A 155 8.34 -4.22 11.51
C PRO A 155 9.76 -3.94 11.01
N GLY A 156 10.29 -4.79 10.13
CA GLY A 156 11.66 -4.70 9.61
C GLY A 156 12.14 -5.99 8.98
N GLY A 157 13.44 -6.27 9.10
CA GLY A 157 14.08 -7.50 8.62
C GLY A 157 14.92 -7.31 7.35
N GLY A 158 14.48 -6.44 6.45
CA GLY A 158 15.13 -6.11 5.19
C GLY A 158 14.49 -4.90 4.53
N LEU A 159 15.11 -4.32 3.49
CA LEU A 159 14.64 -3.05 2.91
C LEU A 159 13.22 -3.17 2.34
N THR A 160 12.96 -4.25 1.61
CA THR A 160 11.63 -4.55 1.04
C THR A 160 10.61 -4.85 2.13
N SER A 161 10.98 -5.66 3.13
CA SER A 161 10.08 -6.00 4.24
C SER A 161 9.69 -4.77 5.06
N ALA A 162 10.67 -3.91 5.37
CA ALA A 162 10.45 -2.67 6.10
C ALA A 162 9.51 -1.73 5.33
N SER A 163 9.73 -1.53 4.02
CA SER A 163 8.87 -0.68 3.20
C SER A 163 7.45 -1.24 3.07
N LEU A 164 7.28 -2.57 3.00
CA LEU A 164 5.96 -3.21 3.03
C LEU A 164 5.25 -3.04 4.37
N HIS A 165 5.97 -3.06 5.50
CA HIS A 165 5.40 -2.70 6.79
C HIS A 165 4.97 -1.23 6.89
N VAL A 166 5.66 -0.31 6.20
CA VAL A 166 5.21 1.07 6.02
C VAL A 166 3.92 1.08 5.21
N CYS A 167 3.86 0.41 4.05
CA CYS A 167 2.65 0.28 3.24
C CYS A 167 1.46 -0.22 4.08
N ARG A 168 1.66 -1.26 4.90
CA ARG A 168 0.64 -1.77 5.81
C ARG A 168 0.09 -0.70 6.75
N SER A 169 0.95 0.16 7.31
CA SER A 169 0.52 1.25 8.20
C SER A 169 -0.23 2.36 7.47
N VAL A 170 0.18 2.68 6.23
CA VAL A 170 -0.49 3.64 5.35
C VAL A 170 -1.85 3.10 4.93
N CYS A 171 -1.94 1.83 4.55
CA CYS A 171 -3.20 1.15 4.22
C CYS A 171 -4.22 1.22 5.36
N ARG A 172 -3.79 0.95 6.60
CA ARG A 172 -4.63 1.13 7.79
C ARG A 172 -5.01 2.59 8.05
N ARG A 173 -4.21 3.56 7.60
CA ARG A 173 -4.61 4.98 7.65
C ARG A 173 -5.68 5.25 6.58
N SER A 174 -5.48 4.82 5.35
CA SER A 174 -6.47 4.95 4.27
C SER A 174 -7.81 4.32 4.65
N GLU A 175 -7.79 3.18 5.34
CA GLU A 175 -8.98 2.54 5.93
C GLU A 175 -9.77 3.50 6.84
N ARG A 176 -9.09 4.19 7.77
CA ARG A 176 -9.74 5.12 8.70
C ARG A 176 -10.30 6.34 8.00
N GLU A 177 -9.60 6.85 6.98
CA GLU A 177 -10.08 7.98 6.18
C GLU A 177 -11.32 7.60 5.37
N LEU A 178 -11.36 6.39 4.82
CA LEU A 178 -12.51 5.83 4.12
C LEU A 178 -13.71 5.63 5.05
N ILE A 179 -13.51 5.06 6.25
CA ILE A 179 -14.59 4.90 7.24
C ILE A 179 -15.17 6.28 7.60
N THR A 180 -14.30 7.27 7.84
CA THR A 180 -14.73 8.64 8.18
C THR A 180 -15.52 9.27 7.03
N MET A 181 -15.05 9.10 5.78
CA MET A 181 -15.75 9.55 4.57
C MET A 181 -17.14 8.91 4.46
N THR A 182 -17.23 7.58 4.55
CA THR A 182 -18.50 6.85 4.45
C THR A 182 -19.49 7.27 5.54
N ASN A 183 -19.02 7.49 6.77
CA ASN A 183 -19.89 7.96 7.86
C ASN A 183 -20.46 9.35 7.57
N LEU A 184 -19.61 10.30 7.12
CA LEU A 184 -20.07 11.64 6.76
C LEU A 184 -21.07 11.61 5.60
N GLU A 185 -20.81 10.82 4.56
CA GLU A 185 -21.74 10.66 3.43
C GLU A 185 -23.10 10.11 3.88
N ASN A 186 -23.10 9.07 4.73
CA ASN A 186 -24.34 8.52 5.31
C ASN A 186 -25.09 9.54 6.17
N GLU A 187 -24.38 10.34 6.97
CA GLU A 187 -24.98 11.43 7.77
C GLU A 187 -25.61 12.50 6.88
N TYR A 188 -24.95 12.91 5.79
CA TYR A 188 -25.50 13.85 4.81
C TYR A 188 -26.78 13.29 4.15
N GLU A 189 -26.78 12.02 3.73
CA GLU A 189 -27.94 11.38 3.13
C GLU A 189 -29.13 11.28 4.10
N ASN A 190 -28.88 10.85 5.34
CA ASN A 190 -29.90 10.74 6.37
C ASN A 190 -30.53 12.09 6.71
N ASN A 191 -29.72 13.15 6.82
CA ASN A 191 -30.22 14.50 7.09
C ASN A 191 -31.06 15.06 5.93
N ASN A 192 -30.69 14.79 4.68
CA ASN A 192 -31.47 15.21 3.51
C ASN A 192 -32.78 14.43 3.36
N ASN A 193 -32.78 13.13 3.70
CA ASN A 193 -33.98 12.30 3.65
C ASN A 193 -35.00 12.67 4.74
N ASN A 194 -34.54 12.96 5.96
CA ASN A 194 -35.40 13.37 7.07
C ASN A 194 -36.08 14.73 6.81
N ASN A 195 -35.38 15.66 6.15
CA ASN A 195 -35.97 16.97 5.80
C ASN A 195 -37.03 16.87 4.70
N ASN A 196 -37.02 15.82 3.88
CA ASN A 196 -38.00 15.59 2.83
C ASN A 196 -39.20 14.72 3.26
N ASN A 197 -39.04 13.93 4.33
CA ASN A 197 -40.08 13.01 4.83
C ASN A 197 -40.61 13.45 6.21
N ASN A 198 -41.39 14.53 6.23
CA ASN A 198 -42.19 14.94 7.40
C ASN A 198 -43.44 14.04 7.65
N ASN A 199 -43.49 12.82 7.10
CA ASN A 199 -44.56 11.85 7.34
C ASN A 199 -44.05 10.42 7.08
N ASN A 200 -43.55 9.75 8.12
CA ASN A 200 -43.85 8.35 8.48
C ASN A 200 -42.77 7.79 9.41
N ASN A 201 -43.13 7.64 10.67
CA ASN A 201 -42.48 6.73 11.61
C ASN A 201 -42.55 5.31 11.05
N ASN A 202 -41.42 4.71 10.70
CA ASN A 202 -41.24 3.27 10.77
C ASN A 202 -39.77 2.93 11.02
N ASN A 203 -39.53 2.45 12.24
CA ASN A 203 -38.34 1.75 12.67
C ASN A 203 -37.98 0.66 11.66
N ASN A 204 -36.85 0.81 10.98
CA ASN A 204 -36.07 -0.32 10.48
C ASN A 204 -34.64 -0.17 10.98
N ASN A 205 -34.40 -0.73 12.16
CA ASN A 205 -33.11 -1.27 12.55
C ASN A 205 -32.68 -2.28 11.48
N ASN A 206 -31.89 -1.88 10.50
CA ASN A 206 -31.18 -2.80 9.63
C ASN A 206 -29.76 -2.25 9.40
N ASN A 207 -28.88 -2.63 10.33
CA ASN A 207 -27.44 -2.74 10.17
C ASN A 207 -26.73 -1.54 9.50
N ASN A 208 -26.27 -0.59 10.33
CA ASN A 208 -25.16 0.32 10.05
C ASN A 208 -23.83 -0.45 9.88
N GLU A 209 -23.83 -1.53 9.10
CA GLU A 209 -22.61 -2.25 8.77
C GLU A 209 -21.94 -1.46 7.65
N ILE A 210 -20.94 -0.66 8.03
CA ILE A 210 -20.04 0.10 7.15
C ILE A 210 -19.20 -0.93 6.35
N SER A 211 -19.86 -1.66 5.45
CA SER A 211 -19.33 -2.83 4.76
C SER A 211 -19.54 -2.65 3.27
N SER A 212 -18.91 -1.61 2.72
CA SER A 212 -18.70 -1.48 1.28
C SER A 212 -17.62 -2.48 0.83
N PRO A 213 -17.72 -3.08 -0.38
CA PRO A 213 -16.65 -3.91 -0.95
C PRO A 213 -15.25 -3.27 -0.88
N VAL A 214 -15.18 -1.93 -1.03
CA VAL A 214 -13.92 -1.16 -0.91
C VAL A 214 -13.32 -1.25 0.48
N LEU A 215 -14.15 -1.08 1.53
CA LEU A 215 -13.69 -1.14 2.92
C LEU A 215 -13.22 -2.54 3.30
N ARG A 216 -13.95 -3.57 2.87
CA ARG A 216 -13.53 -4.98 3.06
C ARG A 216 -12.19 -5.25 2.37
N PHE A 217 -12.01 -4.78 1.15
CA PHE A 217 -10.75 -4.93 0.41
C PHE A 217 -9.59 -4.22 1.11
N ILE A 218 -9.75 -2.95 1.50
CA ILE A 218 -8.68 -2.19 2.17
C ILE A 218 -8.31 -2.80 3.52
N ASN A 219 -9.30 -3.25 4.29
CA ASN A 219 -9.07 -3.97 5.54
C ASN A 219 -8.21 -5.23 5.31
N ARG A 220 -8.63 -6.08 4.36
CA ARG A 220 -7.93 -7.31 4.00
C ARG A 220 -6.56 -7.08 3.37
N LEU A 221 -6.39 -5.97 2.64
CA LEU A 221 -5.12 -5.59 2.03
C LEU A 221 -4.05 -5.36 3.10
N SER A 222 -4.41 -4.87 4.29
CA SER A 222 -3.45 -4.71 5.38
C SER A 222 -2.89 -6.04 5.90
N ASP A 223 -3.69 -7.12 5.90
CA ASP A 223 -3.26 -8.48 6.24
C ASP A 223 -2.36 -9.07 5.15
N TYR A 224 -2.72 -8.85 3.88
CA TYR A 224 -1.88 -9.22 2.74
C TYR A 224 -0.52 -8.54 2.81
N LEU A 225 -0.47 -7.22 3.04
CA LEU A 225 0.79 -6.46 3.17
C LEU A 225 1.65 -6.96 4.33
N PHE A 226 1.05 -7.35 5.45
CA PHE A 226 1.76 -8.00 6.54
C PHE A 226 2.36 -9.34 6.10
N THR A 227 1.60 -10.14 5.38
CA THR A 227 2.02 -11.47 4.89
C THR A 227 3.18 -11.35 3.91
N ILE A 228 3.09 -10.46 2.91
CA ILE A 228 4.17 -10.29 1.93
C ILE A 228 5.41 -9.62 2.52
N ALA A 229 5.30 -8.80 3.57
CA ALA A 229 6.48 -8.30 4.29
C ALA A 229 7.30 -9.46 4.89
N ARG A 230 6.63 -10.44 5.52
CA ARG A 230 7.28 -11.65 6.04
C ARG A 230 7.90 -12.49 4.92
N ILE A 231 7.21 -12.63 3.79
CA ILE A 231 7.74 -13.31 2.59
C ILE A 231 9.00 -12.60 2.08
N SER A 232 8.98 -11.27 1.95
CA SER A 232 10.15 -10.49 1.52
C SER A 232 11.33 -10.65 2.47
N ASN A 233 11.09 -10.67 3.80
CA ASN A 233 12.14 -10.94 4.77
C ASN A 233 12.76 -12.34 4.55
N LYS A 234 11.93 -13.37 4.33
CA LYS A 234 12.38 -14.73 4.01
C LYS A 234 13.16 -14.80 2.69
N ILE A 235 12.73 -14.08 1.66
CA ILE A 235 13.43 -13.96 0.36
C ILE A 235 14.83 -13.37 0.59
N GLU A 236 14.93 -12.28 1.33
CA GLU A 236 16.21 -11.62 1.66
C GLU A 236 17.10 -12.47 2.57
N GLY A 237 16.52 -13.46 3.26
CA GLY A 237 17.23 -14.32 4.21
C GLY A 237 17.37 -13.69 5.60
N GLY A 238 16.56 -12.69 5.92
CA GLY A 238 16.50 -12.07 7.24
C GLY A 238 15.69 -12.90 8.23
N GLU A 239 16.00 -12.74 9.52
CA GLU A 239 15.22 -13.30 10.62
C GLU A 239 14.17 -12.29 11.11
N GLU A 240 13.03 -12.80 11.56
CA GLU A 240 11.98 -11.96 12.16
C GLU A 240 12.40 -11.56 13.58
N SER A 241 12.52 -10.26 13.83
CA SER A 241 12.83 -9.76 15.17
C SER A 241 11.59 -9.84 16.06
N ILE A 242 11.62 -10.70 17.07
CA ILE A 242 10.50 -10.87 18.00
C ILE A 242 10.41 -9.67 18.95
N TYR A 243 9.21 -9.11 19.10
CA TYR A 243 8.94 -8.08 20.11
C TYR A 243 9.13 -8.65 21.52
N ARG A 244 9.91 -7.95 22.35
CA ARG A 244 10.12 -8.29 23.76
C ARG A 244 9.52 -7.19 24.63
N ARG A 245 8.68 -7.55 25.61
CA ARG A 245 8.12 -6.56 26.55
C ARG A 245 9.26 -6.00 27.42
N PRO A 246 9.36 -4.67 27.61
CA PRO A 246 10.41 -4.07 28.43
C PRO A 246 10.48 -4.61 29.88
N SER A 247 9.36 -5.03 30.46
CA SER A 247 9.32 -5.61 31.82
C SER A 247 9.98 -6.99 31.89
N GLU A 248 9.95 -7.77 30.81
CA GLU A 248 10.54 -9.11 30.77
C GLU A 248 12.06 -9.04 30.66
N SER A 249 12.61 -8.08 29.90
CA SER A 249 14.05 -7.92 29.70
C SER A 249 14.81 -7.47 30.95
N LEU A 250 14.15 -6.76 31.87
CA LEU A 250 14.74 -6.36 33.15
C LEU A 250 14.80 -7.53 34.17
N SER A 251 13.83 -8.44 34.10
CA SER A 251 13.76 -9.58 35.04
C SER A 251 14.80 -10.67 34.77
N SER A 252 15.22 -10.84 33.51
CA SER A 252 16.29 -11.77 33.13
C SER A 252 17.68 -11.31 33.58
N ASN A 253 17.93 -9.99 33.62
CA ASN A 253 19.21 -9.46 34.09
C ASN A 253 19.38 -9.53 35.62
N ASN A 254 18.30 -9.42 36.40
CA ASN A 254 18.40 -9.50 37.86
C ASN A 254 18.55 -10.92 38.42
N LYS A 255 18.16 -11.97 37.68
CA LYS A 255 18.38 -13.37 38.12
C LYS A 255 19.82 -13.84 37.96
N ASN A 256 20.58 -13.27 37.03
CA ASN A 256 21.97 -13.69 36.78
C ASN A 256 23.00 -13.02 37.71
N ASN A 257 22.66 -11.91 38.37
CA ASN A 257 23.59 -11.21 39.27
C ASN A 257 23.62 -11.74 40.71
N ASN A 258 22.69 -12.62 41.10
CA ASN A 258 22.63 -13.15 42.47
C ASN A 258 23.28 -14.53 42.65
N ASN A 259 23.83 -15.14 41.60
CA ASN A 259 24.48 -16.46 41.66
C ASN A 259 25.98 -16.46 41.30
N SER A 260 26.58 -15.28 41.11
CA SER A 260 27.97 -15.12 40.65
C SER A 260 28.83 -14.41 41.70
N ASN A 261 28.83 -14.95 42.92
CA ASN A 261 29.84 -14.66 43.95
C ASN A 261 30.51 -15.97 44.39
N SER A 262 31.17 -16.66 43.47
CA SER A 262 32.21 -17.65 43.80
C SER A 262 33.03 -17.98 42.56
N SER A 263 34.35 -17.88 42.71
CA SER A 263 35.38 -18.48 41.85
C SER A 263 35.78 -17.77 40.54
N ASN A 264 36.97 -17.17 40.63
CA ASN A 264 38.08 -17.23 39.67
C ASN A 264 37.98 -16.61 38.28
N ASN A 265 38.77 -15.52 38.12
CA ASN A 265 39.74 -15.27 37.06
C ASN A 265 39.89 -16.38 36.01
N ASN A 266 39.50 -16.11 34.77
CA ASN A 266 40.41 -16.04 33.62
C ASN A 266 39.67 -15.85 32.30
N ASN A 267 40.19 -14.89 31.53
CA ASN A 267 40.29 -14.88 30.07
C ASN A 267 39.06 -14.66 29.16
N ASN A 268 39.34 -13.75 28.22
CA ASN A 268 38.87 -13.67 26.83
C ASN A 268 37.69 -12.74 26.52
N ASN A 269 38.08 -11.48 26.28
CA ASN A 269 37.70 -10.69 25.11
C ASN A 269 37.39 -11.55 23.88
N ASN A 270 36.18 -11.40 23.33
CA ASN A 270 35.87 -11.28 21.90
C ASN A 270 34.38 -11.56 21.72
N ASN A 271 33.58 -10.52 21.45
CA ASN A 271 32.36 -10.57 20.62
C ASN A 271 31.69 -9.18 20.59
N ASN A 272 32.13 -8.32 19.68
CA ASN A 272 31.42 -7.08 19.34
C ASN A 272 31.54 -6.70 17.84
N ASN A 273 31.87 -7.66 16.96
CA ASN A 273 32.20 -7.38 15.55
C ASN A 273 31.13 -7.76 14.52
N ASN A 274 29.94 -8.23 14.92
CA ASN A 274 28.92 -8.67 13.94
C ASN A 274 27.88 -7.60 13.56
N ASP A 275 27.57 -6.63 14.42
CA ASP A 275 26.52 -5.63 14.11
C ASP A 275 27.05 -4.45 13.27
N ASN A 276 28.33 -4.09 13.42
CA ASN A 276 28.95 -3.00 12.64
C ASN A 276 29.13 -3.34 11.15
N ASN A 277 29.19 -4.62 10.78
CA ASN A 277 29.32 -5.04 9.39
C ASN A 277 28.01 -4.94 8.59
N LYS A 278 26.85 -4.90 9.24
CA LYS A 278 25.54 -4.80 8.55
C LYS A 278 25.26 -3.37 8.08
N TYR A 279 25.63 -2.36 8.87
CA TYR A 279 25.46 -0.95 8.53
C TYR A 279 26.47 -0.46 7.48
N GLN A 280 27.70 -0.99 7.49
CA GLN A 280 28.74 -0.57 6.52
C GLN A 280 28.45 -1.05 5.10
N ARG A 281 27.83 -2.22 4.92
CA ARG A 281 27.41 -2.72 3.60
C ARG A 281 26.30 -1.88 2.95
N ILE A 282 25.50 -1.17 3.75
CA ILE A 282 24.44 -0.28 3.23
C ILE A 282 25.04 1.05 2.75
N LEU A 283 26.08 1.55 3.42
CA LEU A 283 26.77 2.79 3.02
C LEU A 283 27.65 2.61 1.77
N GLU A 284 28.32 1.46 1.62
CA GLU A 284 29.18 1.18 0.45
C GLU A 284 28.39 0.94 -0.86
N LYS A 285 27.14 0.47 -0.77
CA LYS A 285 26.26 0.30 -1.95
C LYS A 285 25.60 1.61 -2.41
N HIS A 286 25.54 2.65 -1.57
CA HIS A 286 24.98 3.96 -1.95
C HIS A 286 26.03 4.95 -2.48
N SER A 287 27.33 4.71 -2.26
CA SER A 287 28.42 5.52 -2.80
C SER A 287 28.86 5.15 -4.23
N THR A 288 28.20 4.17 -4.87
CA THR A 288 28.53 3.69 -6.23
C THR A 288 27.51 4.12 -7.31
N ILE A 289 26.66 5.11 -7.03
CA ILE A 289 25.66 5.67 -7.98
C ILE A 289 25.94 7.16 -8.30
N GLN A 290 27.19 7.61 -8.14
CA GLN A 290 27.63 8.93 -8.59
C GLN A 290 28.86 8.79 -9.49
N ASP A 291 28.61 8.43 -10.75
CA ASP A 291 29.43 8.64 -11.96
C ASP A 291 28.53 8.36 -13.19
#